data_AF-A0A1B6BAY2-F1
#
_entry.id   AF-A0A1B6BAY2-F1
#
_cell.length_a   1.000
_cell.length_b   1.000
_cell.length_c   1.000
_cell.angle_alpha   90.00
_cell.angle_beta   90.00
_cell.angle_gamma   90.00
#
_symmetry.space_group_name_H-M   'P 1'
#
loop_
_entity.id
_entity.type
_entity.pdbx_description
1 polymer ?
#
loop_
_entity_poly.entity_id
_entity_poly.type
_entity_poly.pdbx_seq_one_letter_code
_entity_poly.pdbx_strand_id
1 'polypeptide(L)'
;MDIKNKVLLVQALFGAVALALLMQIPAILGFGAYLWMLFLPLMLFFAFGADFKRIPSMIVCYIVGIGWAMINGMLMGILIPLVGPIWGNIIGAAVVVFLVLTLHENLLSKTIFGNVPALFMGLATTFFTFLIVPANAPLITPLHLIGFYLYGIFMTVILAGGGFKICSIIFGMETTIEAFKDK
;
A
#
# COMPACT_ATOMS: atom_id res chain seq x y z
N MET A 1 34.11 4.67 -7.80
CA MET A 1 32.71 4.74 -7.33
C MET A 1 32.74 5.05 -5.84
N ASP A 2 32.02 6.09 -5.43
CA ASP A 2 31.93 6.53 -4.03
C ASP A 2 31.36 5.40 -3.13
N ILE A 3 31.76 5.38 -1.85
CA ILE A 3 31.35 4.40 -0.85
C ILE A 3 29.83 4.41 -0.69
N LYS A 4 29.20 5.59 -0.71
CA LYS A 4 27.74 5.74 -0.71
C LYS A 4 27.08 4.98 -1.86
N ASN A 5 27.61 5.13 -3.08
CA ASN A 5 27.09 4.43 -4.25
C ASN A 5 27.27 2.90 -4.15
N LYS A 6 28.35 2.43 -3.51
CA LYS A 6 28.54 0.99 -3.23
C LYS A 6 27.49 0.45 -2.27
N VAL A 7 27.23 1.17 -1.17
CA VAL A 7 26.19 0.82 -0.19
C VAL A 7 24.82 0.75 -0.87
N LEU A 8 24.46 1.78 -1.64
CA LEU A 8 23.17 1.83 -2.35
C LEU A 8 23.04 0.73 -3.42
N LEU A 9 24.13 0.37 -4.11
CA LEU A 9 24.12 -0.71 -5.08
C LEU A 9 23.92 -2.08 -4.41
N VAL A 10 24.58 -2.32 -3.27
CA VAL A 10 24.37 -3.54 -2.48
C VAL A 10 22.93 -3.62 -1.95
N GLN A 11 22.40 -2.50 -1.45
CA GLN A 11 20.99 -2.39 -1.05
C GLN A 11 20.04 -2.74 -2.20
N ALA A 12 20.29 -2.19 -3.39
CA ALA A 12 19.47 -2.44 -4.57
C ALA A 12 19.57 -3.90 -5.03
N LEU A 13 20.77 -4.48 -5.01
CA LEU A 13 20.99 -5.88 -5.38
C LEU A 13 20.27 -6.84 -4.41
N PHE A 14 20.42 -6.61 -3.10
CA PHE A 14 19.69 -7.36 -2.09
C PHE A 14 18.17 -7.24 -2.33
N GLY A 15 17.68 -6.03 -2.56
CA GLY A 15 16.27 -5.78 -2.83
C GLY A 15 15.75 -6.50 -4.07
N ALA A 16 16.49 -6.45 -5.17
CA ALA A 16 16.13 -7.14 -6.41
C ALA A 16 15.96 -8.64 -6.19
N VAL A 17 16.93 -9.28 -5.50
CA VAL A 17 16.87 -10.72 -5.23
C VAL A 17 15.77 -11.06 -4.23
N ALA A 18 15.72 -10.37 -3.09
CA ALA A 18 14.76 -10.66 -2.02
C ALA A 18 13.31 -10.46 -2.49
N LEU A 19 13.02 -9.35 -3.17
CA LEU A 19 11.68 -9.08 -3.68
C LEU A 19 11.30 -10.07 -4.79
N ALA A 20 12.20 -10.38 -5.73
CA ALA A 20 11.90 -11.33 -6.80
C ALA A 20 11.54 -12.72 -6.26
N LEU A 21 12.22 -13.18 -5.20
CA LEU A 21 11.93 -14.46 -4.55
C LEU A 21 10.61 -14.41 -3.76
N LEU A 22 10.38 -13.36 -2.97
CA LEU A 22 9.15 -13.21 -2.19
C LEU A 22 7.91 -13.12 -3.09
N MET A 23 8.01 -12.44 -4.23
CA MET A 23 6.93 -12.37 -5.22
C MET A 23 6.52 -13.74 -5.78
N GLN A 24 7.37 -14.76 -5.74
CA GLN A 24 6.97 -16.08 -6.22
C GLN A 24 5.93 -16.75 -5.30
N ILE A 25 5.88 -16.38 -4.01
CA ILE A 25 4.96 -17.02 -3.05
C ILE A 25 3.50 -16.82 -3.47
N PRO A 26 2.98 -15.60 -3.72
CA PRO A 26 1.62 -15.45 -4.21
C PRO A 26 1.40 -16.04 -5.60
N ALA A 27 2.43 -16.06 -6.46
CA ALA A 27 2.33 -16.68 -7.78
C ALA A 27 2.08 -18.20 -7.68
N ILE A 28 2.82 -18.90 -6.82
CA ILE A 28 2.65 -20.34 -6.55
C ILE A 28 1.27 -20.63 -5.95
N LEU A 29 0.73 -19.71 -5.16
CA LEU A 29 -0.64 -19.81 -4.61
C LEU A 29 -1.75 -19.49 -5.63
N GLY A 30 -1.42 -19.27 -6.90
CA GLY A 30 -2.39 -19.01 -7.97
C GLY A 30 -2.75 -17.52 -8.17
N PHE A 31 -2.05 -16.60 -7.48
CA PHE A 31 -2.30 -15.16 -7.54
C PHE A 31 -1.24 -14.40 -8.38
N GLY A 32 -0.62 -15.05 -9.36
CA GLY A 32 0.42 -14.45 -10.20
C GLY A 32 -0.02 -13.19 -10.94
N ALA A 33 -1.29 -13.08 -11.33
CA ALA A 33 -1.86 -11.89 -11.96
C ALA A 33 -1.96 -10.67 -11.03
N TYR A 34 -1.83 -10.87 -9.70
CA TYR A 34 -2.01 -9.84 -8.68
C TYR A 34 -0.70 -9.41 -8.01
N LEU A 35 0.47 -9.87 -8.51
CA LEU A 35 1.78 -9.50 -7.96
C LEU A 35 2.02 -7.98 -7.94
N TRP A 36 1.41 -7.24 -8.86
CA TRP A 36 1.50 -5.79 -8.90
C TRP A 36 0.98 -5.13 -7.60
N MET A 37 0.02 -5.74 -6.92
CA MET A 37 -0.56 -5.23 -5.67
C MET A 37 0.49 -5.17 -4.55
N LEU A 38 1.53 -6.00 -4.60
CA LEU A 38 2.59 -6.05 -3.59
C LEU A 38 3.46 -4.79 -3.60
N PHE A 39 3.50 -4.07 -4.73
CA PHE A 39 4.24 -2.81 -4.85
C PHE A 39 3.49 -1.62 -4.27
N LEU A 40 2.18 -1.72 -4.05
CA LEU A 40 1.36 -0.64 -3.49
C LEU A 40 1.87 -0.13 -2.11
N PRO A 41 2.03 -0.99 -1.08
CA PRO A 41 2.60 -0.56 0.20
C PRO A 41 4.07 -0.14 0.07
N LEU A 42 4.82 -0.73 -0.85
CA LEU A 42 6.22 -0.39 -1.09
C LEU A 42 6.36 1.05 -1.58
N MET A 43 5.51 1.46 -2.54
CA MET A 43 5.47 2.84 -3.03
C MET A 43 5.11 3.82 -1.92
N LEU A 44 4.09 3.52 -1.11
CA LEU A 44 3.71 4.38 0.02
C LEU A 44 4.84 4.51 1.04
N PHE A 45 5.50 3.42 1.39
CA PHE A 45 6.58 3.44 2.36
C PHE A 45 7.74 4.32 1.91
N PHE A 46 8.14 4.21 0.63
CA PHE A 46 9.17 5.08 0.08
C PHE A 46 8.70 6.53 -0.09
N ALA A 47 7.42 6.77 -0.42
CA ALA A 47 6.85 8.11 -0.46
C ALA A 47 6.87 8.80 0.92
N PHE A 48 6.86 8.02 2.01
CA PHE A 48 7.03 8.52 3.37
C PHE A 48 8.49 8.51 3.88
N GLY A 49 9.48 8.37 3.00
CA GLY A 49 10.89 8.40 3.38
C GLY A 49 11.35 7.16 4.14
N ALA A 50 10.75 6.00 3.89
CA ALA A 50 11.08 4.73 4.55
C ALA A 50 10.91 4.75 6.09
N ASP A 51 9.94 5.52 6.60
CA ASP A 51 9.65 5.61 8.03
C ASP A 51 8.83 4.41 8.54
N PHE A 52 9.51 3.48 9.23
CA PHE A 52 8.89 2.32 9.85
C PHE A 52 7.80 2.67 10.88
N LYS A 53 7.85 3.86 11.49
CA LYS A 53 6.83 4.30 12.46
C LYS A 53 5.48 4.56 11.80
N ARG A 54 5.45 4.76 10.48
CA ARG A 54 4.21 4.98 9.71
C ARG A 54 3.50 3.69 9.35
N ILE A 55 4.18 2.53 9.39
CA ILE A 55 3.61 1.24 8.97
C ILE A 55 2.27 0.91 9.68
N PRO A 56 2.14 1.04 11.02
CA PRO A 56 0.86 0.75 11.68
C PRO A 56 -0.28 1.60 11.14
N SER A 57 -0.02 2.90 10.92
CA SER A 57 -0.99 3.82 10.33
C SER A 57 -1.32 3.48 8.89
N MET A 58 -0.32 3.07 8.08
CA MET A 58 -0.53 2.60 6.71
C MET A 58 -1.45 1.37 6.65
N ILE A 59 -1.29 0.42 7.56
CA ILE A 59 -2.12 -0.79 7.64
C ILE A 59 -3.56 -0.42 8.03
N VAL A 60 -3.71 0.32 9.13
CA VAL A 60 -5.03 0.69 9.66
C VAL A 60 -5.81 1.53 8.64
N CYS A 61 -5.17 2.53 8.05
CA CYS A 61 -5.83 3.40 7.08
C CYS A 61 -6.20 2.65 5.79
N TYR A 62 -5.37 1.72 5.31
CA TYR A 62 -5.72 0.89 4.16
C TYR A 62 -6.98 0.06 4.42
N ILE A 63 -7.08 -0.60 5.58
CA ILE A 63 -8.27 -1.36 5.98
C ILE A 63 -9.49 -0.44 6.11
N VAL A 64 -9.33 0.75 6.69
CA VAL A 64 -10.41 1.73 6.79
C VAL A 64 -10.86 2.21 5.40
N GLY A 65 -9.93 2.35 4.45
CA GLY A 65 -10.22 2.66 3.06
C GLY A 65 -11.10 1.62 2.38
N ILE A 66 -10.84 0.33 2.64
CA ILE A 66 -11.72 -0.77 2.20
C ILE A 66 -13.13 -0.57 2.77
N GLY A 67 -13.23 -0.27 4.07
CA GLY A 67 -14.51 0.02 4.73
C GLY A 67 -15.27 1.18 4.07
N TRP A 68 -14.58 2.28 3.75
CA TRP A 68 -15.16 3.42 3.05
C TRP A 68 -15.66 3.06 1.65
N ALA A 69 -14.97 2.19 0.92
CA ALA A 69 -15.45 1.70 -0.37
C ALA A 69 -16.73 0.87 -0.25
N MET A 70 -16.87 0.07 0.82
CA MET A 70 -18.12 -0.67 1.09
C MET A 70 -19.27 0.29 1.43
N ILE A 71 -19.01 1.30 2.27
CA ILE A 71 -19.98 2.37 2.57
C ILE A 71 -20.39 3.10 1.29
N ASN A 72 -19.44 3.40 0.41
CA ASN A 72 -19.74 4.02 -0.88
C ASN A 72 -20.66 3.15 -1.73
N GLY A 73 -20.39 1.83 -1.81
CA GLY A 73 -21.24 0.89 -2.52
C GLY A 73 -22.67 0.85 -1.98
N MET A 74 -22.84 0.86 -0.65
CA MET A 74 -24.15 0.93 0.00
C MET A 74 -24.87 2.23 -0.32
N LEU A 75 -24.16 3.37 -0.24
CA LEU A 75 -24.71 4.68 -0.54
C LEU A 75 -25.16 4.78 -2.01
N MET A 76 -24.36 4.25 -2.94
CA MET A 76 -24.72 4.17 -4.35
C MET A 76 -25.96 3.29 -4.59
N GLY A 77 -26.09 2.18 -3.86
CA GLY A 77 -27.28 1.31 -3.93
C GLY A 77 -28.57 2.02 -3.53
N ILE A 78 -28.48 3.05 -2.68
CA ILE A 78 -29.62 3.90 -2.28
C ILE A 78 -29.81 5.06 -3.29
N LEU A 79 -28.74 5.72 -3.71
CA LEU A 79 -28.82 6.92 -4.54
C LEU A 79 -29.20 6.63 -5.99
N ILE A 80 -28.67 5.57 -6.61
CA ILE A 80 -28.89 5.28 -8.03
C ILE A 80 -30.39 5.13 -8.36
N PRO A 81 -31.21 4.38 -7.57
CA PRO A 81 -32.65 4.32 -7.80
C PRO A 81 -33.39 5.66 -7.66
N LEU A 82 -32.86 6.61 -6.89
CA LEU A 82 -33.51 7.88 -6.58
C LEU A 82 -33.20 8.99 -7.58
N VAL A 83 -31.94 9.08 -8.02
CA VAL A 83 -31.44 10.21 -8.83
C VAL A 83 -30.84 9.77 -10.17
N GLY A 84 -30.85 8.46 -10.45
CA GLY A 84 -30.25 7.86 -11.64
C GLY A 84 -28.75 7.58 -11.50
N PRO A 85 -28.16 6.78 -12.41
CA PRO A 85 -26.81 6.26 -12.27
C PRO A 85 -25.71 7.34 -12.22
N ILE A 86 -25.78 8.36 -13.08
CA ILE A 86 -24.74 9.39 -13.17
C ILE A 86 -24.70 10.21 -11.88
N TRP A 87 -25.84 10.76 -11.47
CA TRP A 87 -25.92 11.58 -10.26
C TRP A 87 -25.69 10.76 -8.99
N GLY A 88 -26.16 9.51 -8.94
CA GLY A 88 -25.89 8.62 -7.80
C GLY A 88 -24.40 8.36 -7.59
N ASN A 89 -23.64 8.17 -8.67
CA ASN A 89 -22.18 8.03 -8.62
C ASN A 89 -21.50 9.33 -8.13
N ILE A 90 -21.87 10.48 -8.71
CA ILE A 90 -21.27 11.78 -8.39
C ILE A 90 -21.53 12.14 -6.92
N ILE A 91 -22.78 12.05 -6.47
CA ILE A 91 -23.18 12.39 -5.10
C ILE A 91 -22.56 11.41 -4.12
N GLY A 92 -22.61 10.10 -4.41
CA GLY A 92 -22.02 9.08 -3.55
C GLY A 92 -20.53 9.30 -3.31
N ALA A 93 -19.77 9.46 -4.40
CA ALA A 93 -18.35 9.73 -4.33
C ALA A 93 -18.04 11.05 -3.61
N ALA A 94 -18.79 12.13 -3.90
CA ALA A 94 -18.59 13.42 -3.25
C ALA A 94 -18.81 13.35 -1.73
N VAL A 95 -19.88 12.67 -1.28
CA VAL A 95 -20.18 12.48 0.14
C VAL A 95 -19.09 11.68 0.82
N VAL A 96 -18.67 10.55 0.25
CA VAL A 96 -17.64 9.69 0.85
C VAL A 96 -16.30 10.41 0.90
N VAL A 97 -15.87 11.07 -0.18
CA VAL A 97 -14.62 11.85 -0.18
C VAL A 97 -14.69 12.98 0.84
N PHE A 98 -15.79 13.73 0.90
CA PHE A 98 -15.96 14.79 1.90
C PHE A 98 -15.83 14.26 3.34
N LEU A 99 -16.48 13.13 3.64
CA LEU A 99 -16.40 12.50 4.97
C LEU A 99 -15.00 11.97 5.26
N VAL A 100 -14.34 11.36 4.29
CA VAL A 100 -12.95 10.89 4.44
C VAL A 100 -12.02 12.04 4.76
N LEU A 101 -12.05 13.12 3.99
CA LEU A 101 -11.19 14.29 4.22
C LEU A 101 -11.52 14.96 5.57
N THR A 102 -12.81 15.10 5.89
CA THR A 102 -13.24 15.70 7.15
C THR A 102 -12.82 14.87 8.37
N LEU A 103 -12.98 13.55 8.33
CA LEU A 103 -12.66 12.69 9.47
C LEU A 103 -11.17 12.39 9.55
N HIS A 104 -10.55 11.95 8.46
CA HIS A 104 -9.19 11.41 8.46
C HIS A 104 -8.12 12.49 8.27
N GLU A 105 -8.36 13.46 7.39
CA GLU A 105 -7.40 14.53 7.13
C GLU A 105 -7.51 15.69 8.13
N ASN A 106 -8.72 16.00 8.61
CA ASN A 106 -8.90 17.10 9.55
C ASN A 106 -8.89 16.60 11.00
N LEU A 107 -9.90 15.83 11.40
CA LEU A 107 -10.09 15.47 12.82
C LEU A 107 -9.09 14.43 13.35
N LEU A 108 -8.71 13.44 12.52
CA LEU A 108 -7.87 12.31 12.93
C LEU A 108 -6.43 12.38 12.40
N SER A 109 -6.00 13.51 11.83
CA SER A 109 -4.69 13.70 11.18
C SER A 109 -3.48 13.31 12.04
N LYS A 110 -3.57 13.53 13.35
CA LYS A 110 -2.49 13.23 14.31
C LYS A 110 -2.57 11.83 14.92
N THR A 111 -3.48 10.98 14.43
CA THR A 111 -3.69 9.63 14.94
C THR A 111 -3.25 8.59 13.90
N ILE A 112 -3.31 7.30 14.28
CA ILE A 112 -3.07 6.20 13.34
C ILE A 112 -4.06 6.15 12.17
N PHE A 113 -5.19 6.86 12.28
CA PHE A 113 -6.22 6.96 11.24
C PHE A 113 -5.98 8.13 10.26
N GLY A 114 -4.90 8.90 10.42
CA GLY A 114 -4.62 10.10 9.61
C GLY A 114 -3.82 9.86 8.33
N ASN A 115 -3.55 8.61 7.93
CA ASN A 115 -2.79 8.30 6.71
C ASN A 115 -3.71 8.21 5.49
N VAL A 116 -4.08 9.40 5.01
CA VAL A 116 -5.00 9.60 3.87
C VAL A 116 -4.52 8.89 2.58
N PRO A 117 -3.23 8.91 2.20
CA PRO A 117 -2.76 8.15 1.03
C PRO A 117 -3.03 6.65 1.12
N ALA A 118 -2.77 6.03 2.28
CA ALA A 118 -3.06 4.61 2.49
C ALA A 118 -4.57 4.32 2.47
N LEU A 119 -5.38 5.23 3.00
CA LEU A 119 -6.84 5.13 2.97
C LEU A 119 -7.37 5.17 1.54
N PHE A 120 -6.99 6.16 0.74
CA PHE A 120 -7.42 6.25 -0.66
C PHE A 120 -6.94 5.05 -1.48
N MET A 121 -5.78 4.49 -1.16
CA MET A 121 -5.32 3.26 -1.79
C MET A 121 -6.22 2.06 -1.47
N GLY A 122 -6.65 1.89 -0.22
CA GLY A 122 -7.64 0.88 0.18
C GLY A 122 -8.97 1.05 -0.56
N LEU A 123 -9.45 2.30 -0.63
CA LEU A 123 -10.67 2.64 -1.35
C LEU A 123 -10.58 2.33 -2.85
N ALA A 124 -9.50 2.77 -3.51
CA ALA A 124 -9.28 2.57 -4.94
C ALA A 124 -9.12 1.09 -5.30
N THR A 125 -8.33 0.33 -4.54
CA THR A 125 -8.16 -1.11 -4.78
C THR A 125 -9.46 -1.87 -4.58
N THR A 126 -10.30 -1.47 -3.62
CA THR A 126 -11.62 -2.10 -3.41
C THR A 126 -12.58 -1.81 -4.56
N PHE A 127 -12.66 -0.57 -5.04
CA PHE A 127 -13.42 -0.27 -6.26
C PHE A 127 -12.92 -1.08 -7.45
N PHE A 128 -11.60 -1.23 -7.59
CA PHE A 128 -11.02 -2.05 -8.64
C PHE A 128 -11.49 -3.52 -8.54
N THR A 129 -11.58 -4.10 -7.33
CA THR A 129 -12.11 -5.47 -7.18
C THR A 129 -13.58 -5.63 -7.57
N PHE A 130 -14.39 -4.56 -7.50
CA PHE A 130 -15.78 -4.60 -7.96
C PHE A 130 -15.91 -4.45 -9.47
N LEU A 131 -14.89 -3.91 -10.15
CA LEU A 131 -14.91 -3.61 -11.58
C LEU A 131 -14.16 -4.63 -12.43
N ILE A 132 -13.22 -5.38 -11.84
CA ILE A 132 -12.48 -6.42 -12.56
C ILE A 132 -13.39 -7.64 -12.79
N VAL A 133 -13.54 -8.02 -14.06
CA VAL A 133 -13.89 -9.40 -14.46
C VAL A 133 -12.59 -10.05 -14.91
N PRO A 134 -11.93 -10.89 -14.10
CA PRO A 134 -10.60 -11.38 -14.44
C PRO A 134 -10.70 -12.45 -15.53
N ALA A 135 -10.09 -12.18 -16.69
CA ALA A 135 -9.77 -13.24 -17.65
C ALA A 135 -8.57 -14.03 -17.11
N ASN A 136 -8.77 -15.30 -16.76
CA ASN A 136 -7.71 -16.22 -16.29
C ASN A 136 -7.08 -15.87 -14.92
N ALA A 137 -7.80 -15.20 -14.01
CA ALA A 137 -7.33 -14.99 -12.64
C ALA A 137 -8.45 -15.27 -11.61
N PRO A 138 -8.12 -15.75 -10.40
CA PRO A 138 -9.13 -16.01 -9.39
C PRO A 138 -9.81 -14.72 -8.94
N LEU A 139 -11.11 -14.79 -8.63
CA LEU A 139 -11.82 -13.65 -8.04
C LEU A 139 -11.20 -13.31 -6.68
N ILE A 140 -10.87 -12.03 -6.48
CA ILE A 140 -10.32 -11.54 -5.22
C ILE A 140 -11.39 -10.79 -4.43
N THR A 141 -11.33 -10.94 -3.11
CA THR A 141 -12.26 -10.30 -2.17
C THR A 141 -11.54 -9.20 -1.39
N PRO A 142 -12.25 -8.33 -0.66
CA PRO A 142 -11.62 -7.37 0.25
C PRO A 142 -10.64 -8.01 1.25
N LEU A 143 -10.86 -9.27 1.65
CA LEU A 143 -9.92 -9.98 2.53
C LEU A 143 -8.59 -10.28 1.83
N HIS A 144 -8.63 -10.63 0.53
CA HIS A 144 -7.42 -10.83 -0.26
C HIS A 144 -6.63 -9.54 -0.41
N LEU A 145 -7.30 -8.39 -0.56
CA LEU A 145 -6.66 -7.08 -0.60
C LEU A 145 -5.85 -6.80 0.67
N ILE A 146 -6.43 -7.08 1.84
CA ILE A 146 -5.73 -6.97 3.13
C ILE A 146 -4.51 -7.90 3.14
N GLY A 147 -4.68 -9.15 2.70
CA GLY A 147 -3.60 -10.12 2.60
C GLY A 147 -2.44 -9.64 1.72
N PHE A 148 -2.72 -9.18 0.50
CA PHE A 148 -1.70 -8.65 -0.41
C PHE A 148 -1.01 -7.42 0.15
N TYR A 149 -1.77 -6.51 0.76
CA TYR A 149 -1.21 -5.30 1.34
C TYR A 149 -0.29 -5.60 2.53
N LEU A 150 -0.71 -6.48 3.45
CA LEU A 150 0.13 -6.91 4.58
C LEU A 150 1.38 -7.65 4.09
N TYR A 151 1.26 -8.47 3.05
CA TYR A 151 2.40 -9.16 2.45
C TYR A 151 3.37 -8.17 1.79
N GLY A 152 2.88 -7.16 1.09
CA GLY A 152 3.71 -6.10 0.54
C GLY A 152 4.37 -5.22 1.62
N ILE A 153 3.71 -4.98 2.75
CA ILE A 153 4.34 -4.36 3.93
C ILE A 153 5.47 -5.24 4.46
N PHE A 154 5.25 -6.56 4.57
CA PHE A 154 6.30 -7.49 4.96
C PHE A 154 7.51 -7.43 4.01
N MET A 155 7.26 -7.47 2.69
CA MET A 155 8.31 -7.31 1.68
C MET A 155 9.08 -5.99 1.82
N THR A 156 8.36 -4.91 2.12
CA THR A 156 8.93 -3.58 2.36
C THR A 156 9.88 -3.58 3.57
N VAL A 157 9.47 -4.22 4.66
CA VAL A 157 10.30 -4.36 5.87
C VAL A 157 11.55 -5.18 5.58
N ILE A 158 11.42 -6.30 4.84
CA ILE A 158 12.57 -7.11 4.45
C ILE A 158 13.53 -6.31 3.56
N LEU A 159 13.02 -5.59 2.56
CA LEU A 159 13.83 -4.75 1.68
C LEU A 159 14.63 -3.72 2.48
N ALA A 160 13.93 -2.87 3.25
CA ALA A 160 14.54 -1.74 3.92
C ALA A 160 15.39 -2.18 5.12
N GLY A 161 14.85 -3.01 6.00
CA GLY A 161 15.54 -3.47 7.21
C GLY A 161 16.61 -4.52 6.91
N GLY A 162 16.28 -5.50 6.07
CA GLY A 162 17.24 -6.55 5.67
C GLY A 162 18.40 -5.99 4.86
N GLY A 163 18.11 -5.11 3.91
CA GLY A 163 19.18 -4.49 3.12
C GLY A 163 20.07 -3.57 3.97
N PHE A 164 19.51 -2.78 4.89
CA PHE A 164 20.29 -1.97 5.83
C PHE A 164 21.23 -2.86 6.67
N LYS A 165 20.73 -4.00 7.15
CA LYS A 165 21.53 -4.96 7.92
C LYS A 165 22.67 -5.56 7.09
N ILE A 166 22.41 -5.98 5.86
CA ILE A 166 23.44 -6.51 4.96
C ILE A 166 24.51 -5.45 4.66
N CYS A 167 24.09 -4.22 4.37
CA CYS A 167 25.03 -3.11 4.15
C CYS A 167 25.88 -2.83 5.40
N SER A 168 25.27 -2.87 6.59
CA SER A 168 25.97 -2.65 7.86
C SER A 168 27.00 -3.73 8.15
N ILE A 169 26.75 -4.98 7.76
CA ILE A 169 27.70 -6.09 7.90
C ILE A 169 28.89 -5.93 6.95
N ILE A 170 28.67 -5.47 5.73
CA ILE A 170 29.70 -5.37 4.69
C ILE A 170 30.56 -4.10 4.84
N PHE A 171 29.93 -2.96 5.11
CA PHE A 171 30.57 -1.64 5.06
C PHE A 171 30.73 -0.96 6.43
N GLY A 172 30.20 -1.59 7.49
CA GLY A 172 30.14 -0.99 8.83
C GLY A 172 28.89 -0.13 9.04
N MET A 173 28.49 0.00 10.30
CA MET A 173 27.23 0.66 10.67
C MET A 173 27.27 2.18 10.45
N GLU A 174 28.37 2.85 10.77
CA GLU A 174 28.51 4.31 10.60
C GLU A 174 28.39 4.72 9.14
N THR A 175 29.16 4.06 8.27
CA THR A 175 29.13 4.25 6.81
C THR A 175 27.73 4.01 6.23
N THR A 176 27.04 2.99 6.74
CA THR A 176 25.69 2.65 6.27
C THR A 176 24.71 3.74 6.69
N ILE A 177 24.73 4.16 7.96
CA ILE A 177 23.88 5.25 8.46
C ILE A 177 24.08 6.52 7.64
N GLU A 178 25.32 6.91 7.37
CA GLU A 178 25.64 8.09 6.57
C GLU A 178 25.07 7.98 5.14
N ALA A 179 25.22 6.82 4.50
CA ALA A 179 24.69 6.60 3.16
C ALA A 179 23.15 6.68 3.07
N PHE A 180 22.43 6.40 4.17
CA PHE A 180 20.97 6.43 4.26
C PHE A 180 20.41 7.73 4.85
N LYS A 181 21.23 8.61 5.44
CA LYS A 181 20.79 9.90 6.02
C LYS A 181 20.30 10.92 4.99
N ASP A 182 20.74 10.80 3.75
CA ASP A 182 20.41 11.73 2.65
C ASP A 182 19.21 11.26 1.80
N LYS A 183 18.40 10.33 2.29
CA LYS A 183 17.16 9.85 1.65
C LYS A 183 15.94 10.41 2.34
#